data_AF-A0A9E1RSE6-F1
#
_entry.id   AF-A0A9E1RSE6-F1
#
_cell.length_a   1.000
_cell.length_b   1.000
_cell.length_c   1.000
_cell.angle_alpha   90.00
_cell.angle_beta   90.00
_cell.angle_gamma   90.00
#
_symmetry.space_group_name_H-M   'P 1'
#
loop_
_entity.id
_entity.type
_entity.pdbx_description
1 polymer ?
#
loop_
_entity_poly.entity_id
_entity_poly.type
_entity_poly.pdbx_seq_one_letter_code
_entity_poly.pdbx_strand_id
1 'polypeptide(L)'
;MQRRIYGIENEYGVTCTQRGHRRLSPDEVARYLFRRVVSWGRSSNVFLANGARLYLDVGSHPEYATPECDDITELVAHDKAGERILEQLLTSAEERLREEGIEGDIYLFKNNTDSAGNSYGCHENYMTSRKDDLRDYAEVLIPFLVSRQIYAGAGKVLQTARGAMYCVSQRAEHIWEGVSSATTRSRPIINTRDEPHADAEKYRRLHVIVGDSNMSEYATFLKVGAASLLLRMLEDPGVVLRDMTLDNPIRAIREISHDITCSRPVRLANGREASALQIQSEYLERALRFAEHHELSPMEQQALNMWEHCLTTIADDPLKLDTEVDWVIKYHLIEKYRARNDLPMTDARVPLIDLQYHDINRDRGLFYRLQKKGLVERICTDAQIAAAVDTPPQTTRARLRGEFI
;
A
#
# COMPACT_ATOMS: atom_id res chain seq x y z
N MET A 1 8.95 -11.63 -17.91
CA MET A 1 7.63 -11.32 -18.50
C MET A 1 7.49 -9.81 -18.61
N GLN A 2 7.30 -9.27 -19.83
CA GLN A 2 7.22 -7.81 -20.04
C GLN A 2 5.84 -7.23 -19.73
N ARG A 3 4.76 -7.86 -20.22
CA ARG A 3 3.38 -7.50 -19.88
C ARG A 3 2.88 -8.39 -18.74
N ARG A 4 2.57 -7.80 -17.58
CA ARG A 4 2.18 -8.52 -16.35
C ARG A 4 0.81 -8.03 -15.88
N ILE A 5 0.05 -8.92 -15.23
CA ILE A 5 -1.16 -8.53 -14.51
C ILE A 5 -0.81 -8.16 -13.06
N TYR A 6 -1.35 -7.03 -12.63
CA TYR A 6 -1.24 -6.48 -11.28
C TYR A 6 -2.62 -6.37 -10.63
N GLY A 7 -2.63 -6.36 -9.30
CA GLY A 7 -3.80 -5.99 -8.52
C GLY A 7 -3.42 -5.53 -7.12
N ILE A 8 -4.23 -4.66 -6.54
CA ILE A 8 -4.08 -4.19 -5.14
C ILE A 8 -5.37 -4.51 -4.38
N GLU A 9 -5.22 -5.03 -3.17
CA GLU A 9 -6.29 -5.26 -2.20
C GLU A 9 -6.05 -4.29 -1.03
N ASN A 10 -6.97 -3.36 -0.77
CA ASN A 10 -6.89 -2.48 0.41
C ASN A 10 -8.03 -2.77 1.36
N GLU A 11 -7.69 -3.07 2.60
CA GLU A 11 -8.60 -3.05 3.75
C GLU A 11 -8.64 -1.64 4.35
N TYR A 12 -9.84 -1.16 4.68
CA TYR A 12 -10.05 0.19 5.21
C TYR A 12 -10.47 0.12 6.68
N GLY A 13 -9.76 0.89 7.52
CA GLY A 13 -10.17 1.11 8.90
C GLY A 13 -11.47 1.89 8.96
N VAL A 14 -12.41 1.49 9.82
CA VAL A 14 -13.71 2.15 9.94
C VAL A 14 -14.01 2.53 11.39
N THR A 15 -14.51 3.75 11.61
CA THR A 15 -15.02 4.17 12.91
C THR A 15 -16.16 5.17 12.77
N CYS A 16 -17.06 5.20 13.75
CA CYS A 16 -18.10 6.21 13.86
C CYS A 16 -18.01 6.85 15.23
N THR A 17 -17.90 8.18 15.25
CA THR A 17 -17.70 8.95 16.47
C THR A 17 -18.72 10.08 16.61
N GLN A 18 -19.10 10.39 17.85
CA GLN A 18 -19.93 11.54 18.19
C GLN A 18 -19.26 12.23 19.38
N ARG A 19 -18.91 13.52 19.23
CA ARG A 19 -18.24 14.33 20.28
C ARG A 19 -16.99 13.65 20.89
N GLY A 20 -16.19 12.98 20.05
CA GLY A 20 -14.96 12.31 20.47
C GLY A 20 -15.16 10.92 21.10
N HIS A 21 -16.39 10.43 21.22
CA HIS A 21 -16.67 9.07 21.70
C HIS A 21 -17.16 8.18 20.57
N ARG A 22 -16.78 6.89 20.61
CA ARG A 22 -17.27 5.90 19.66
C ARG A 22 -18.78 5.76 19.82
N ARG A 23 -19.51 5.95 18.72
CA ARG A 23 -20.98 5.89 18.71
C ARG A 23 -21.49 4.52 18.27
N LEU A 24 -20.88 3.95 17.24
CA LEU A 24 -21.19 2.63 16.69
C LEU A 24 -19.93 1.76 16.65
N SER A 25 -20.12 0.45 16.79
CA SER A 25 -19.06 -0.53 16.55
C SER A 25 -18.67 -0.58 15.06
N PRO A 26 -17.44 -1.01 14.72
CA PRO A 26 -17.04 -1.20 13.32
C PRO A 26 -18.02 -2.06 12.52
N ASP A 27 -18.53 -3.15 13.12
CA ASP A 27 -19.53 -4.04 12.50
C ASP A 27 -20.84 -3.32 12.16
N GLU A 28 -21.32 -2.46 13.05
CA GLU A 28 -22.53 -1.67 12.80
C GLU A 28 -22.31 -0.68 11.67
N VAL A 29 -21.18 0.04 11.67
CA VAL A 29 -20.84 0.99 10.61
C VAL A 29 -20.70 0.27 9.26
N ALA A 30 -20.03 -0.88 9.25
CA ALA A 30 -19.88 -1.72 8.06
C ALA A 30 -21.25 -2.14 7.50
N ARG A 31 -22.21 -2.49 8.34
CA ARG A 31 -23.60 -2.78 7.91
C ARG A 31 -24.28 -1.56 7.29
N TYR A 32 -24.10 -0.36 7.85
CA TYR A 32 -24.65 0.86 7.25
C TYR A 32 -24.01 1.18 5.89
N LEU A 33 -22.69 1.02 5.76
CA LEU A 33 -21.97 1.21 4.49
C LEU A 33 -22.45 0.21 3.43
N PHE A 34 -22.51 -1.07 3.78
CA PHE A 34 -22.82 -2.16 2.83
C PHE A 34 -24.32 -2.41 2.64
N ARG A 35 -25.23 -1.72 3.35
CA ARG A 35 -26.68 -1.86 3.13
C ARG A 35 -27.05 -1.64 1.66
N ARG A 36 -26.43 -0.64 1.00
CA ARG A 36 -26.61 -0.36 -0.43
C ARG A 36 -26.01 -1.47 -1.31
N VAL A 37 -24.82 -1.95 -0.97
CA VAL A 37 -24.14 -3.05 -1.66
C VAL A 37 -24.96 -4.33 -1.62
N VAL A 38 -25.48 -4.70 -0.45
CA VAL A 38 -26.36 -5.85 -0.25
C VAL A 38 -27.67 -5.70 -1.04
N SER A 39 -28.22 -4.48 -1.13
CA SER A 39 -29.41 -4.24 -1.96
C SER A 39 -29.15 -4.47 -3.45
N TRP A 40 -27.93 -4.21 -3.93
CA TRP A 40 -27.52 -4.41 -5.31
C TRP A 40 -27.18 -5.86 -5.63
N GLY A 41 -26.32 -6.49 -4.82
CA GLY A 41 -25.74 -7.80 -5.12
C GLY A 41 -26.30 -8.96 -4.29
N ARG A 42 -27.25 -8.70 -3.37
CA ARG A 42 -27.78 -9.67 -2.38
C ARG A 42 -26.71 -10.31 -1.47
N SER A 43 -25.51 -9.73 -1.45
CA SER A 43 -24.32 -10.24 -0.78
C SER A 43 -23.48 -9.05 -0.27
N SER A 44 -22.77 -9.24 0.83
CA SER A 44 -21.74 -8.29 1.31
C SER A 44 -20.41 -8.44 0.57
N ASN A 45 -20.36 -9.28 -0.46
CA ASN A 45 -19.23 -9.53 -1.34
C ASN A 45 -19.75 -9.48 -2.79
N VAL A 46 -19.34 -8.45 -3.52
CA VAL A 46 -19.84 -8.17 -4.87
C VAL A 46 -18.69 -7.83 -5.81
N PHE A 47 -18.92 -8.06 -7.11
CA PHE A 47 -18.12 -7.45 -8.17
C PHE A 47 -18.83 -6.20 -8.67
N LEU A 48 -18.06 -5.18 -9.02
CA LEU A 48 -18.53 -3.89 -9.50
C LEU A 48 -18.40 -3.78 -11.03
N ALA A 49 -19.13 -2.86 -11.66
CA ALA A 49 -19.10 -2.62 -13.10
C ALA A 49 -17.70 -2.24 -13.63
N ASN A 50 -16.88 -1.57 -12.82
CA ASN A 50 -15.48 -1.30 -13.15
C ASN A 50 -14.56 -2.54 -13.01
N GLY A 51 -15.13 -3.73 -12.78
CA GLY A 51 -14.42 -4.99 -12.67
C GLY A 51 -13.77 -5.25 -11.30
N ALA A 52 -13.80 -4.29 -10.38
CA ALA A 52 -13.28 -4.45 -9.02
C ALA A 52 -14.14 -5.43 -8.21
N ARG A 53 -13.60 -5.85 -7.06
CA ARG A 53 -14.35 -6.59 -6.03
C ARG A 53 -14.42 -5.75 -4.77
N LEU A 54 -15.62 -5.62 -4.20
CA LEU A 54 -15.88 -4.91 -2.96
C LEU A 54 -16.55 -5.87 -1.97
N TYR A 55 -15.95 -6.04 -0.80
CA TYR A 55 -16.46 -6.96 0.21
C TYR A 55 -16.15 -6.53 1.65
N LEU A 56 -16.76 -7.21 2.61
CA LEU A 56 -16.38 -7.14 4.02
C LEU A 56 -15.45 -8.32 4.34
N ASP A 57 -14.23 -8.02 4.76
CA ASP A 57 -13.25 -9.04 5.17
C ASP A 57 -13.32 -9.34 6.67
N VAL A 58 -12.43 -10.19 7.17
CA VAL A 58 -12.34 -10.59 8.57
C VAL A 58 -12.17 -9.35 9.46
N GLY A 59 -12.99 -9.26 10.51
CA GLY A 59 -13.02 -8.09 11.38
C GLY A 59 -13.88 -6.92 10.86
N SER A 60 -14.70 -7.17 9.83
CA SER A 60 -15.67 -6.21 9.26
C SER A 60 -15.05 -4.98 8.61
N HIS A 61 -13.80 -5.07 8.18
CA HIS A 61 -13.17 -4.03 7.38
C HIS A 61 -13.75 -4.06 5.95
N PRO A 62 -14.22 -2.92 5.42
CA PRO A 62 -14.43 -2.78 3.99
C PRO A 62 -13.13 -3.07 3.25
N GLU A 63 -13.17 -3.98 2.29
CA GLU A 63 -12.03 -4.30 1.43
C GLU A 63 -12.39 -4.06 -0.03
N TYR A 64 -11.53 -3.32 -0.71
CA TYR A 64 -11.61 -3.09 -2.15
C TYR A 64 -10.40 -3.71 -2.82
N ALA A 65 -10.65 -4.67 -3.71
CA ALA A 65 -9.66 -5.25 -4.60
C ALA A 65 -9.83 -4.67 -6.01
N THR A 66 -8.78 -4.08 -6.56
CA THR A 66 -8.79 -3.50 -7.91
C THR A 66 -9.17 -4.54 -8.96
N PRO A 67 -9.74 -4.14 -10.11
CA PRO A 67 -9.71 -5.01 -11.28
C PRO A 67 -8.27 -5.37 -11.64
N GLU A 68 -8.11 -6.43 -12.44
CA GLU A 68 -6.82 -6.78 -13.02
C GLU A 68 -6.37 -5.68 -13.98
N CYS A 69 -5.20 -5.11 -13.72
CA CYS A 69 -4.59 -4.08 -14.56
C CYS A 69 -3.29 -4.62 -15.16
N ASP A 70 -2.93 -4.15 -16.35
CA ASP A 70 -1.62 -4.43 -16.97
C ASP A 70 -0.80 -3.16 -17.27
N ASP A 71 -1.34 -2.01 -16.88
CA ASP A 71 -0.67 -0.72 -16.78
C ASP A 71 -0.75 -0.22 -15.33
N ILE A 72 0.36 0.31 -14.80
CA ILE A 72 0.47 0.73 -13.39
C ILE A 72 -0.21 2.08 -13.16
N THR A 73 -0.28 2.95 -14.17
CA THR A 73 -1.05 4.20 -14.08
C THR A 73 -2.53 3.88 -13.96
N GLU A 74 -3.03 2.93 -14.76
CA GLU A 74 -4.40 2.43 -14.66
C GLU A 74 -4.66 1.74 -13.31
N LEU A 75 -3.72 0.95 -12.80
CA LEU A 75 -3.80 0.36 -11.46
C LEU A 75 -3.94 1.44 -10.36
N VAL A 76 -3.11 2.49 -10.41
CA VAL A 76 -3.18 3.61 -9.46
C VAL A 76 -4.53 4.34 -9.58
N ALA A 77 -5.02 4.56 -10.80
CA ALA A 77 -6.34 5.16 -11.02
C ALA A 77 -7.47 4.30 -10.41
N HIS A 78 -7.41 2.97 -10.55
CA HIS A 78 -8.39 2.05 -9.98
C HIS A 78 -8.29 1.90 -8.45
N ASP A 79 -7.08 1.96 -7.89
CA ASP A 79 -6.84 2.05 -6.45
C ASP A 79 -7.50 3.30 -5.87
N LYS A 80 -7.29 4.46 -6.53
CA LYS A 80 -7.97 5.72 -6.18
C LYS A 80 -9.48 5.70 -6.43
N ALA A 81 -9.95 4.99 -7.45
CA ALA A 81 -11.37 4.80 -7.69
C ALA A 81 -12.04 4.05 -6.52
N GLY A 82 -11.35 3.08 -5.92
CA GLY A 82 -11.80 2.41 -4.70
C GLY A 82 -12.07 3.36 -3.54
N GLU A 83 -11.18 4.33 -3.32
CA GLU A 83 -11.38 5.38 -2.32
C GLU A 83 -12.61 6.25 -2.63
N ARG A 84 -12.87 6.56 -3.91
CA ARG A 84 -14.07 7.33 -4.32
C ARG A 84 -15.37 6.55 -4.14
N ILE A 85 -15.36 5.26 -4.46
CA ILE A 85 -16.52 4.39 -4.27
C ILE A 85 -16.87 4.30 -2.78
N LEU A 86 -15.86 4.10 -1.92
CA LEU A 86 -16.04 4.06 -0.47
C LEU A 86 -16.48 5.41 0.11
N GLU A 87 -15.95 6.54 -0.39
CA GLU A 87 -16.40 7.89 -0.03
C GLU A 87 -17.89 8.10 -0.35
N GLN A 88 -18.38 7.62 -1.51
CA GLN A 88 -19.80 7.68 -1.87
C GLN A 88 -20.69 6.82 -0.95
N LEU A 89 -20.20 5.64 -0.56
CA LEU A 89 -20.89 4.78 0.41
C LEU A 89 -20.95 5.42 1.79
N LEU A 90 -19.89 6.13 2.20
CA LEU A 90 -19.83 6.89 3.44
C LEU A 90 -20.90 7.97 3.47
N THR A 91 -21.00 8.82 2.43
CA THR A 91 -22.04 9.86 2.34
C THR A 91 -23.45 9.25 2.45
N SER A 92 -23.69 8.16 1.73
CA SER A 92 -24.98 7.44 1.78
C SER A 92 -25.27 6.86 3.17
N ALA A 93 -24.25 6.42 3.90
CA ALA A 93 -24.40 5.85 5.23
C ALA A 93 -24.69 6.94 6.28
N GLU A 94 -24.02 8.09 6.21
CA GLU A 94 -24.24 9.23 7.10
C GLU A 94 -25.62 9.87 6.90
N GLU A 95 -26.12 9.95 5.67
CA GLU A 95 -27.51 10.33 5.38
C GLU A 95 -28.51 9.42 6.10
N ARG A 96 -28.35 8.10 5.99
CA ARG A 96 -29.21 7.12 6.67
C ARG A 96 -29.13 7.20 8.20
N LEU A 97 -27.93 7.38 8.75
CA LEU A 97 -27.78 7.58 10.19
C LEU A 97 -28.58 8.79 10.67
N ARG A 98 -28.53 9.90 9.93
CA ARG A 98 -29.32 11.11 10.24
C ARG A 98 -30.82 10.88 10.12
N GLU A 99 -31.28 10.17 9.09
CA GLU A 99 -32.70 9.80 8.92
C GLU A 99 -33.21 8.94 10.08
N GLU A 100 -32.38 8.04 10.60
CA GLU A 100 -32.70 7.20 11.77
C GLU A 100 -32.49 7.93 13.12
N GLY A 101 -32.15 9.23 13.11
CA GLY A 101 -31.94 10.04 14.31
C GLY A 101 -30.65 9.71 15.07
N ILE A 102 -29.70 9.04 14.43
CA ILE A 102 -28.39 8.69 14.98
C ILE A 102 -27.38 9.76 14.56
N GLU A 103 -27.00 10.60 15.51
CA GLU A 103 -25.89 11.54 15.32
C GLU A 103 -24.54 10.81 15.40
N GLY A 104 -23.69 11.00 14.40
CA GLY A 104 -22.31 10.50 14.38
C GLY A 104 -21.64 10.74 13.02
N ASP A 105 -20.33 10.95 13.05
CA ASP A 105 -19.50 11.11 11.86
C ASP A 105 -18.76 9.79 11.58
N ILE A 106 -18.84 9.31 10.33
CA ILE A 106 -18.13 8.12 9.89
C ILE A 106 -16.76 8.52 9.34
N TYR A 107 -15.75 7.72 9.66
CA TYR A 107 -14.40 7.84 9.13
C TYR A 107 -13.96 6.53 8.51
N LEU A 108 -13.35 6.64 7.33
CA LEU A 108 -12.72 5.53 6.62
C LEU A 108 -11.25 5.88 6.41
N PHE A 109 -10.36 5.00 6.85
CA PHE A 109 -8.92 5.22 6.83
C PHE A 109 -8.25 4.20 5.92
N LYS A 110 -7.50 4.68 4.93
CA LYS A 110 -6.62 3.85 4.12
C LYS A 110 -5.25 3.74 4.79
N ASN A 111 -5.20 3.01 5.90
CA ASN A 111 -4.00 2.79 6.69
C ASN A 111 -3.87 1.31 7.05
N ASN A 112 -3.01 0.96 8.00
CA ASN A 112 -2.75 -0.45 8.34
C ASN A 112 -2.94 -0.80 9.81
N THR A 113 -3.31 0.17 10.65
CA THR A 113 -3.43 -0.01 12.10
C THR A 113 -4.57 0.80 12.68
N ASP A 114 -5.39 0.21 13.55
CA ASP A 114 -6.36 0.97 14.33
C ASP A 114 -5.78 1.45 15.67
N SER A 115 -6.59 2.20 16.42
CA SER A 115 -6.24 2.67 17.77
C SER A 115 -6.19 1.57 18.83
N ALA A 116 -6.72 0.38 18.54
CA ALA A 116 -6.67 -0.78 19.42
C ALA A 116 -5.44 -1.67 19.16
N GLY A 117 -4.61 -1.33 18.16
CA GLY A 117 -3.42 -2.10 17.78
C GLY A 117 -3.72 -3.28 16.85
N ASN A 118 -4.95 -3.40 16.34
CA ASN A 118 -5.25 -4.33 15.27
C ASN A 118 -4.58 -3.83 13.99
N SER A 119 -4.22 -4.76 13.10
CA SER A 119 -3.63 -4.43 11.81
C SER A 119 -4.38 -5.12 10.68
N TYR A 120 -4.55 -4.36 9.61
CA TYR A 120 -5.18 -4.72 8.34
C TYR A 120 -4.25 -4.33 7.19
N GLY A 121 -4.47 -4.95 6.03
CA GLY A 121 -3.47 -5.01 4.95
C GLY A 121 -3.73 -4.12 3.75
N CYS A 122 -2.64 -3.71 3.10
CA CYS A 122 -2.60 -3.50 1.66
C CYS A 122 -1.86 -4.71 1.07
N HIS A 123 -2.53 -5.50 0.24
CA HIS A 123 -1.88 -6.60 -0.46
C HIS A 123 -1.65 -6.26 -1.92
N GLU A 124 -0.49 -6.67 -2.42
CA GLU A 124 -0.12 -6.55 -3.82
C GLU A 124 -0.13 -7.93 -4.47
N ASN A 125 -0.66 -7.99 -5.69
CA ASN A 125 -0.78 -9.20 -6.47
C ASN A 125 -0.03 -9.03 -7.78
N TYR A 126 0.88 -9.96 -8.06
CA TYR A 126 1.66 -9.99 -9.29
C TYR A 126 1.48 -11.34 -9.97
N MET A 127 1.05 -11.34 -11.23
CA MET A 127 1.07 -12.57 -12.03
C MET A 127 2.52 -12.95 -12.34
N THR A 128 2.95 -14.16 -12.01
CA THR A 128 4.30 -14.67 -12.34
C THR A 128 4.21 -15.96 -13.15
N SER A 129 5.31 -16.31 -13.83
CA SER A 129 5.44 -17.59 -14.56
C SER A 129 5.53 -18.77 -13.59
N ARG A 130 5.03 -19.95 -13.99
CA ARG A 130 5.24 -21.22 -13.25
C ARG A 130 6.58 -21.90 -13.50
N LYS A 131 7.39 -21.39 -14.43
CA LYS A 131 8.66 -22.03 -14.80
C LYS A 131 9.68 -22.04 -13.65
N ASP A 132 9.63 -21.07 -12.76
CA ASP A 132 10.64 -20.86 -11.71
C ASP A 132 10.11 -21.33 -10.34
N ASP A 133 11.02 -21.76 -9.44
CA ASP A 133 10.65 -22.11 -8.06
C ASP A 133 10.39 -20.83 -7.25
N LEU A 134 9.26 -20.79 -6.54
CA LEU A 134 8.87 -19.66 -5.69
C LEU A 134 9.88 -19.43 -4.55
N ARG A 135 10.63 -20.46 -4.14
CA ARG A 135 11.67 -20.33 -3.12
C ARG A 135 12.81 -19.43 -3.57
N ASP A 136 13.23 -19.56 -4.82
CA ASP A 136 14.30 -18.73 -5.41
C ASP A 136 13.85 -17.27 -5.47
N TYR A 137 12.55 -17.04 -5.74
CA TYR A 137 11.95 -15.70 -5.69
C TYR A 137 12.01 -15.13 -4.29
N ALA A 138 11.71 -15.92 -3.25
CA ALA A 138 11.66 -15.44 -1.88
C ALA A 138 13.02 -14.94 -1.38
N GLU A 139 14.12 -15.61 -1.74
CA GLU A 139 15.48 -15.21 -1.33
C GLU A 139 15.87 -13.81 -1.82
N VAL A 140 15.42 -13.44 -3.02
CA VAL A 140 15.68 -12.12 -3.61
C VAL A 140 14.60 -11.11 -3.22
N LEU A 141 13.33 -11.51 -3.22
CA LEU A 141 12.23 -10.61 -2.97
C LEU A 141 12.16 -10.18 -1.51
N ILE A 142 12.47 -11.04 -0.54
CA ILE A 142 12.37 -10.66 0.87
C ILE A 142 13.27 -9.46 1.21
N PRO A 143 14.58 -9.46 0.90
CA PRO A 143 15.44 -8.29 1.13
C PRO A 143 14.95 -7.03 0.42
N PHE A 144 14.47 -7.15 -0.83
CA PHE A 144 13.88 -6.05 -1.57
C PHE A 144 12.62 -5.50 -0.89
N LEU A 145 11.67 -6.37 -0.55
CA LEU A 145 10.38 -6.02 0.04
C LEU A 145 10.53 -5.43 1.45
N VAL A 146 11.52 -5.90 2.21
CA VAL A 146 11.85 -5.37 3.55
C VAL A 146 12.48 -3.99 3.46
N SER A 147 13.38 -3.76 2.50
CA SER A 147 14.11 -2.50 2.36
C SER A 147 13.36 -1.42 1.59
N ARG A 148 12.43 -1.77 0.69
CA ARG A 148 11.64 -0.77 -0.10
C ARG A 148 10.76 0.16 0.73
N GLN A 149 10.53 -0.14 2.02
CA GLN A 149 9.77 0.73 2.91
C GLN A 149 10.35 2.15 2.98
N ILE A 150 11.64 2.34 2.70
CA ILE A 150 12.27 3.68 2.67
C ILE A 150 11.64 4.64 1.64
N TYR A 151 11.03 4.12 0.56
CA TYR A 151 10.28 4.93 -0.41
C TYR A 151 8.80 4.53 -0.52
N ALA A 152 8.39 3.40 0.04
CA ALA A 152 7.01 2.90 0.00
C ALA A 152 6.28 2.93 1.36
N GLY A 153 6.95 3.30 2.44
CA GLY A 153 6.39 3.37 3.78
C GLY A 153 5.38 4.51 3.92
N ALA A 154 4.33 4.28 4.70
CA ALA A 154 3.27 5.25 4.92
C ALA A 154 3.40 6.03 6.22
N GLY A 155 4.42 5.75 7.05
CA GLY A 155 4.72 6.44 8.30
C GLY A 155 3.82 6.02 9.47
N LYS A 156 4.35 5.99 10.69
CA LYS A 156 3.58 5.71 11.91
C LYS A 156 4.13 6.48 13.10
N VAL A 157 3.24 7.05 13.92
CA VAL A 157 3.60 7.43 15.29
C VAL A 157 3.42 6.21 16.20
N LEU A 158 4.52 5.56 16.54
CA LEU A 158 4.54 4.36 17.37
C LEU A 158 4.64 4.74 18.86
N GLN A 159 3.68 4.28 19.66
CA GLN A 159 3.72 4.40 21.12
C GLN A 159 4.48 3.22 21.71
N THR A 160 5.58 3.50 22.42
CA THR A 160 6.38 2.47 23.11
C THR A 160 6.39 2.73 24.61
N ALA A 161 6.83 1.73 25.39
CA ALA A 161 7.03 1.91 26.83
C ALA A 161 8.05 3.01 27.19
N ARG A 162 8.91 3.42 26.24
CA ARG A 162 9.92 4.47 26.42
C ARG A 162 9.49 5.84 25.89
N GLY A 163 8.26 5.94 25.36
CA GLY A 163 7.74 7.15 24.72
C GLY A 163 7.30 6.91 23.28
N ALA A 164 6.87 7.98 22.61
CA ALA A 164 6.44 7.95 21.22
C ALA A 164 7.61 8.21 20.28
N MET A 165 7.68 7.48 19.17
CA MET A 165 8.65 7.69 18.10
C MET A 165 7.97 7.64 16.73
N TYR A 166 8.60 8.24 15.73
CA TYR A 166 8.14 8.16 14.35
C TYR A 166 8.86 7.02 13.63
N CYS A 167 8.10 6.22 12.87
CA CYS A 167 8.60 5.08 12.11
C CYS A 167 8.20 5.22 10.64
N VAL A 168 8.98 4.62 9.74
CA VAL A 168 8.80 4.65 8.28
C VAL A 168 7.60 3.80 7.84
N SER A 169 7.41 2.62 8.43
CA SER A 169 6.33 1.69 8.06
C SER A 169 5.34 1.44 9.21
N GLN A 170 4.05 1.40 8.89
CA GLN A 170 2.99 0.95 9.79
C GLN A 170 2.98 -0.57 9.97
N ARG A 171 3.28 -1.34 8.92
CA ARG A 171 3.18 -2.80 8.92
C ARG A 171 4.35 -3.48 9.62
N ALA A 172 5.53 -2.86 9.70
CA ALA A 172 6.75 -3.48 10.21
C ALA A 172 6.61 -4.15 11.60
N GLU A 173 5.85 -3.56 12.52
CA GLU A 173 5.60 -4.13 13.87
C GLU A 173 4.66 -5.35 13.87
N HIS A 174 3.93 -5.56 12.77
CA HIS A 174 2.86 -6.55 12.67
C HIS A 174 3.20 -7.73 11.75
N ILE A 175 4.38 -7.74 11.15
CA ILE A 175 4.92 -8.85 10.35
C ILE A 175 5.73 -9.78 11.26
N TRP A 176 5.50 -11.09 11.15
CA TRP A 176 6.08 -12.10 12.05
C TRP A 176 6.79 -13.26 11.35
N GLU A 177 6.46 -13.53 10.09
CA GLU A 177 7.08 -14.61 9.30
C GLU A 177 7.61 -14.10 7.96
N GLY A 178 8.60 -14.77 7.39
CA GLY A 178 9.07 -14.46 6.03
C GLY A 178 8.09 -14.97 4.97
N VAL A 179 7.66 -16.22 5.10
CA VAL A 179 6.84 -16.93 4.11
C VAL A 179 5.83 -17.82 4.82
N SER A 180 4.54 -17.73 4.47
CA SER A 180 3.45 -18.48 5.11
C SER A 180 2.21 -18.46 4.23
N SER A 181 1.22 -19.31 4.50
CA SER A 181 -0.07 -19.29 3.78
C SER A 181 -1.16 -18.49 4.49
N ALA A 182 -0.98 -18.17 5.78
CA ALA A 182 -1.96 -17.45 6.59
C ALA A 182 -1.73 -15.93 6.55
N THR A 183 -2.79 -15.15 6.28
CA THR A 183 -2.74 -13.68 6.19
C THR A 183 -3.01 -12.97 7.52
N THR A 184 -3.68 -13.62 8.48
CA THR A 184 -4.14 -12.97 9.72
C THR A 184 -3.38 -13.36 10.99
N ARG A 185 -2.89 -14.61 11.10
CA ARG A 185 -2.17 -15.10 12.30
C ARG A 185 -0.65 -14.98 12.22
N SER A 186 -0.04 -15.44 11.14
CA SER A 186 1.42 -15.40 10.95
C SER A 186 1.91 -14.19 10.16
N ARG A 187 1.07 -13.59 9.31
CA ARG A 187 1.37 -12.37 8.52
C ARG A 187 2.78 -12.43 7.89
N PRO A 188 2.98 -13.32 6.90
CA PRO A 188 4.26 -13.45 6.22
C PRO A 188 4.62 -12.22 5.39
N ILE A 189 5.86 -12.11 4.88
CA ILE A 189 6.20 -11.12 3.86
C ILE A 189 5.60 -11.51 2.51
N ILE A 190 5.74 -12.80 2.15
CA ILE A 190 5.19 -13.42 0.94
C ILE A 190 4.16 -14.48 1.33
N ASN A 191 2.94 -14.37 0.79
CA ASN A 191 1.91 -15.38 0.98
C ASN A 191 2.04 -16.49 -0.10
N THR A 192 1.99 -17.75 0.34
CA THR A 192 2.17 -18.92 -0.53
C THR A 192 0.88 -19.56 -1.02
N ARG A 193 -0.28 -18.93 -0.81
CA ARG A 193 -1.56 -19.44 -1.28
C ARG A 193 -1.56 -19.53 -2.81
N ASP A 194 -1.70 -20.74 -3.33
CA ASP A 194 -1.64 -21.00 -4.78
C ASP A 194 -3.02 -20.87 -5.44
N GLU A 195 -3.53 -19.64 -5.48
CA GLU A 195 -4.78 -19.27 -6.16
C GLU A 195 -4.47 -18.31 -7.31
N PRO A 196 -4.04 -18.81 -8.49
CA PRO A 196 -3.55 -17.96 -9.56
C PRO A 196 -4.64 -17.11 -10.20
N HIS A 197 -5.91 -17.50 -10.04
CA HIS A 197 -7.04 -16.97 -10.79
C HIS A 197 -6.72 -16.85 -12.29
N ALA A 198 -5.99 -17.81 -12.85
CA ALA A 198 -5.59 -17.87 -14.24
C ALA A 198 -5.37 -19.36 -14.58
N ASP A 199 -4.86 -19.64 -15.78
CA ASP A 199 -4.42 -20.99 -16.13
C ASP A 199 -3.36 -21.49 -15.12
N ALA A 200 -3.74 -22.47 -14.30
CA ALA A 200 -2.94 -23.00 -13.21
C ALA A 200 -1.73 -23.83 -13.67
N GLU A 201 -1.61 -24.14 -14.96
CA GLU A 201 -0.39 -24.77 -15.50
C GLU A 201 0.66 -23.73 -15.88
N LYS A 202 0.25 -22.48 -16.17
CA LYS A 202 1.13 -21.44 -16.72
C LYS A 202 1.52 -20.38 -15.71
N TYR A 203 0.61 -20.00 -14.80
CA TYR A 203 0.76 -18.81 -13.99
C TYR A 203 0.59 -19.07 -12.49
N ARG A 204 1.27 -18.25 -11.68
CA ARG A 204 1.07 -18.09 -10.24
C ARG A 204 0.62 -16.66 -9.94
N ARG A 205 -0.04 -16.49 -8.79
CA ARG A 205 -0.28 -15.18 -8.19
C ARG A 205 0.68 -15.02 -7.02
N LEU A 206 1.71 -14.20 -7.20
CA LEU A 206 2.57 -13.78 -6.10
C LEU A 206 1.78 -12.77 -5.26
N HIS A 207 1.49 -13.14 -4.02
CA HIS A 207 0.71 -12.32 -3.09
C HIS A 207 1.62 -11.77 -2.00
N VAL A 208 1.81 -10.45 -2.00
CA VAL A 208 2.71 -9.72 -1.10
C VAL A 208 1.87 -8.95 -0.09
N ILE A 209 2.15 -9.11 1.21
CA ILE A 209 1.32 -8.53 2.28
C ILE A 209 2.09 -7.60 3.23
N VAL A 210 3.37 -7.35 2.92
CA VAL A 210 4.29 -6.53 3.72
C VAL A 210 4.12 -5.03 3.51
N GLY A 211 3.50 -4.62 2.40
CA GLY A 211 3.37 -3.23 2.00
C GLY A 211 2.41 -2.45 2.89
N ASP A 212 2.73 -1.18 3.14
CA ASP A 212 1.78 -0.24 3.72
C ASP A 212 0.73 0.18 2.67
N SER A 213 -0.43 0.63 3.15
CA SER A 213 -1.45 1.30 2.34
C SER A 213 -1.00 2.74 2.09
N ASN A 214 -0.85 3.12 0.82
CA ASN A 214 -0.32 4.43 0.43
C ASN A 214 -1.43 5.41 0.04
N MET A 215 -1.29 6.66 0.49
CA MET A 215 -2.11 7.78 0.03
C MET A 215 -1.50 8.43 -1.19
N SER A 216 -0.17 8.55 -1.26
CA SER A 216 0.54 9.09 -2.42
C SER A 216 0.39 8.18 -3.65
N GLU A 217 -0.06 8.79 -4.76
CA GLU A 217 -0.11 8.13 -6.08
C GLU A 217 1.30 7.74 -6.55
N TYR A 218 2.30 8.60 -6.26
CA TYR A 218 3.71 8.36 -6.58
C TYR A 218 4.24 7.12 -5.85
N ALA A 219 3.99 7.03 -4.54
CA ALA A 219 4.45 5.90 -3.73
C ALA A 219 3.82 4.58 -4.20
N THR A 220 2.52 4.57 -4.51
CA THR A 220 1.85 3.38 -5.07
C THR A 220 2.45 2.97 -6.41
N PHE A 221 2.65 3.92 -7.33
CA PHE A 221 3.22 3.65 -8.65
C PHE A 221 4.62 3.07 -8.53
N LEU A 222 5.51 3.71 -7.76
CA LEU A 222 6.89 3.25 -7.56
C LEU A 222 6.94 1.88 -6.86
N LYS A 223 6.12 1.68 -5.82
CA LYS A 223 6.03 0.42 -5.07
C LYS A 223 5.75 -0.77 -5.99
N VAL A 224 4.80 -0.62 -6.92
CA VAL A 224 4.42 -1.66 -7.88
C VAL A 224 5.42 -1.75 -9.04
N GLY A 225 5.87 -0.61 -9.57
CA GLY A 225 6.78 -0.55 -10.72
C GLY A 225 8.16 -1.14 -10.43
N ALA A 226 8.78 -0.77 -9.31
CA ALA A 226 10.07 -1.33 -8.91
C ALA A 226 9.97 -2.85 -8.68
N ALA A 227 8.89 -3.32 -8.04
CA ALA A 227 8.65 -4.75 -7.84
C ALA A 227 8.45 -5.48 -9.18
N SER A 228 7.70 -4.89 -10.13
CA SER A 228 7.51 -5.44 -11.46
C SER A 228 8.82 -5.58 -12.24
N LEU A 229 9.68 -4.56 -12.18
CA LEU A 229 11.01 -4.59 -12.80
C LEU A 229 11.90 -5.67 -12.17
N LEU A 230 11.90 -5.79 -10.84
CA LEU A 230 12.64 -6.83 -10.15
C LEU A 230 12.15 -8.23 -10.54
N LEU A 231 10.84 -8.43 -10.64
CA LEU A 231 10.28 -9.70 -11.12
C LEU A 231 10.65 -9.98 -12.57
N ARG A 232 10.70 -8.95 -13.44
CA ARG A 232 11.14 -9.11 -14.83
C ARG A 232 12.61 -9.52 -14.91
N MET A 233 13.46 -8.96 -14.05
CA MET A 233 14.87 -9.37 -13.91
C MET A 233 15.00 -10.81 -13.40
N LEU A 234 14.21 -11.20 -12.40
CA LEU A 234 14.21 -12.57 -11.85
C LEU A 234 13.78 -13.64 -12.88
N GLU A 235 12.88 -13.27 -13.77
CA GLU A 235 12.39 -14.14 -14.85
C GLU A 235 13.35 -14.20 -16.06
N ASP A 236 14.44 -13.42 -16.04
CA ASP A 236 15.46 -13.40 -17.09
C ASP A 236 16.67 -14.26 -16.69
N PRO A 237 16.96 -15.36 -17.39
CA PRO A 237 18.08 -16.24 -17.06
C PRO A 237 19.47 -15.60 -17.24
N GLY A 238 19.55 -14.47 -17.97
CA GLY A 238 20.78 -13.70 -18.15
C GLY A 238 21.10 -12.76 -17.00
N VAL A 239 20.17 -12.54 -16.06
CA VAL A 239 20.35 -11.63 -14.94
C VAL A 239 20.78 -12.38 -13.69
N VAL A 240 21.92 -11.99 -13.14
CA VAL A 240 22.42 -12.49 -11.85
C VAL A 240 22.33 -11.36 -10.83
N LEU A 241 21.52 -11.58 -9.79
CA LEU A 241 21.38 -10.68 -8.67
C LEU A 241 22.32 -11.09 -7.53
N ARG A 242 22.87 -10.10 -6.86
CA ARG A 242 23.74 -10.34 -5.70
C ARG A 242 22.91 -10.84 -4.53
N ASP A 243 23.45 -11.82 -3.80
CA ASP A 243 22.82 -12.31 -2.58
C ASP A 243 22.80 -11.22 -1.49
N MET A 244 21.57 -10.81 -1.16
CA MET A 244 21.23 -9.85 -0.10
C MET A 244 20.36 -10.50 0.99
N THR A 245 20.38 -11.84 1.09
CA THR A 245 19.60 -12.58 2.08
C THR A 245 19.83 -12.00 3.48
N LEU A 246 18.75 -11.62 4.15
CA LEU A 246 18.79 -11.05 5.50
C LEU A 246 19.01 -12.18 6.52
N ASP A 247 19.86 -11.94 7.52
CA ASP A 247 20.09 -12.89 8.63
C ASP A 247 18.78 -13.16 9.39
N ASN A 248 18.01 -12.11 9.63
CA ASN A 248 16.67 -12.19 10.19
C ASN A 248 15.75 -11.11 9.57
N PRO A 249 14.91 -11.46 8.59
CA PRO A 249 14.01 -10.51 7.93
C PRO A 249 13.07 -9.77 8.88
N ILE A 250 12.60 -10.42 9.94
CA ILE A 250 11.62 -9.88 10.90
C ILE A 250 12.25 -8.85 11.84
N ARG A 251 13.51 -9.09 12.21
CA ARG A 251 14.28 -8.10 12.94
C ARG A 251 14.65 -6.93 12.04
N ALA A 252 15.12 -7.21 10.83
CA ALA A 252 15.56 -6.20 9.87
C ALA A 252 14.42 -5.23 9.49
N ILE A 253 13.21 -5.73 9.21
CA ILE A 253 12.08 -4.87 8.83
C ILE A 253 11.73 -3.84 9.91
N ARG A 254 11.83 -4.20 11.19
CA ARG A 254 11.59 -3.30 12.33
C ARG A 254 12.75 -2.32 12.53
N GLU A 255 13.99 -2.83 12.47
CA GLU A 255 15.18 -1.98 12.60
C GLU A 255 15.26 -0.91 11.50
N ILE A 256 14.87 -1.25 10.26
CA ILE A 256 14.75 -0.31 9.15
C ILE A 256 13.61 0.67 9.38
N SER A 257 12.43 0.19 9.81
CA SER A 257 11.27 1.07 10.07
C SER A 257 11.55 2.13 11.15
N HIS A 258 12.37 1.80 12.14
CA HIS A 258 12.72 2.70 13.24
C HIS A 258 13.78 3.74 12.87
N ASP A 259 14.41 3.63 11.71
CA ASP A 259 15.46 4.54 11.27
C ASP A 259 15.01 5.42 10.09
N ILE A 260 14.56 6.64 10.43
CA ILE A 260 14.16 7.65 9.44
C ILE A 260 15.34 8.20 8.62
N THR A 261 16.60 7.90 9.01
CA THR A 261 17.77 8.29 8.23
C THR A 261 18.07 7.31 7.08
N CYS A 262 17.42 6.14 7.08
CA CYS A 262 17.60 5.07 6.09
C CYS A 262 19.04 4.53 5.98
N SER A 263 19.89 4.82 6.96
CA SER A 263 21.34 4.57 6.92
C SER A 263 21.79 3.46 7.85
N ARG A 264 20.95 3.05 8.80
CA ARG A 264 21.25 2.00 9.77
C ARG A 264 21.47 0.66 9.06
N PRO A 265 22.62 0.01 9.26
CA PRO A 265 22.88 -1.31 8.71
C PRO A 265 22.04 -2.39 9.39
N VAL A 266 21.62 -3.38 8.60
CA VAL A 266 21.08 -4.66 9.06
C VAL A 266 21.99 -5.81 8.62
N ARG A 267 21.95 -6.91 9.38
CA ARG A 267 22.83 -8.06 9.13
C ARG A 267 22.30 -8.94 8.01
N LEU A 268 23.19 -9.32 7.10
CA LEU A 268 22.96 -10.29 6.04
C LEU A 268 23.39 -11.69 6.50
N ALA A 269 22.81 -12.74 5.90
CA ALA A 269 23.09 -14.14 6.24
C ALA A 269 24.56 -14.53 6.03
N ASN A 270 25.26 -13.87 5.09
CA ASN A 270 26.69 -14.04 4.85
C ASN A 270 27.59 -13.28 5.84
N GLY A 271 27.02 -12.66 6.88
CA GLY A 271 27.76 -11.93 7.91
C GLY A 271 28.16 -10.51 7.55
N ARG A 272 27.94 -10.05 6.31
CA ARG A 272 28.05 -8.63 5.96
C ARG A 272 26.91 -7.83 6.57
N GLU A 273 27.06 -6.52 6.55
CA GLU A 273 26.02 -5.57 6.93
C GLU A 273 25.71 -4.65 5.75
N ALA A 274 24.43 -4.29 5.60
CA ALA A 274 23.98 -3.34 4.59
C ALA A 274 22.77 -2.55 5.11
N SER A 275 22.71 -1.24 4.84
CA SER A 275 21.52 -0.44 5.09
C SER A 275 20.41 -0.72 4.07
N ALA A 276 19.18 -0.32 4.39
CA ALA A 276 18.07 -0.43 3.44
C ALA A 276 18.36 0.32 2.13
N LEU A 277 19.00 1.49 2.23
CA LEU A 277 19.47 2.24 1.06
C LEU A 277 20.47 1.43 0.24
N GLN A 278 21.50 0.84 0.87
CA GLN A 278 22.50 0.02 0.16
C GLN A 278 21.91 -1.21 -0.53
N ILE A 279 20.95 -1.89 0.12
CA ILE A 279 20.24 -3.03 -0.47
C ILE A 279 19.46 -2.57 -1.71
N GLN A 280 18.69 -1.49 -1.60
CA GLN A 280 17.92 -0.95 -2.71
C GLN A 280 18.81 -0.41 -3.83
N SER A 281 19.94 0.21 -3.51
CA SER A 281 20.90 0.71 -4.51
C SER A 281 21.52 -0.41 -5.33
N GLU A 282 21.83 -1.58 -4.74
CA GLU A 282 22.29 -2.73 -5.55
C GLU A 282 21.20 -3.19 -6.51
N TYR A 283 19.94 -3.28 -6.08
CA TYR A 283 18.84 -3.66 -6.97
C TYR A 283 18.61 -2.63 -8.09
N LEU A 284 18.66 -1.33 -7.76
CA LEU A 284 18.53 -0.27 -8.75
C LEU A 284 19.68 -0.32 -9.77
N GLU A 285 20.93 -0.51 -9.32
CA GLU A 285 22.08 -0.63 -10.24
C GLU A 285 21.89 -1.78 -11.22
N ARG A 286 21.34 -2.92 -10.76
CA ARG A 286 20.99 -4.04 -11.63
C ARG A 286 19.86 -3.68 -12.60
N ALA A 287 18.84 -2.96 -12.14
CA ALA A 287 17.73 -2.51 -12.99
C ALA A 287 18.19 -1.52 -14.07
N LEU A 288 19.11 -0.60 -13.75
CA LEU A 288 19.71 0.33 -14.71
C LEU A 288 20.49 -0.42 -15.80
N ARG A 289 21.37 -1.35 -15.41
CA ARG A 289 22.10 -2.21 -16.37
C ARG A 289 21.17 -3.09 -17.19
N PHE A 290 20.08 -3.59 -16.59
CA PHE A 290 19.07 -4.35 -17.31
C PHE A 290 18.43 -3.52 -18.42
N ALA A 291 18.14 -2.24 -18.14
CA ALA A 291 17.57 -1.29 -19.11
C ALA A 291 18.52 -0.94 -20.28
N GLU A 292 19.83 -1.02 -20.08
CA GLU A 292 20.82 -0.81 -21.16
C GLU A 292 20.76 -1.91 -22.24
N HIS A 293 20.30 -3.10 -21.86
CA HIS A 293 20.28 -4.28 -22.74
C HIS A 293 18.87 -4.76 -23.10
N HIS A 294 17.83 -4.18 -22.50
CA HIS A 294 16.44 -4.56 -22.70
C HIS A 294 15.56 -3.35 -22.91
N GLU A 295 14.65 -3.43 -23.88
CA GLU A 295 13.66 -2.40 -24.07
C GLU A 295 12.68 -2.36 -22.89
N LEU A 296 12.60 -1.19 -22.25
CA LEU A 296 11.60 -0.88 -21.24
C LEU A 296 10.40 -0.20 -21.89
N SER A 297 9.21 -0.62 -21.49
CA SER A 297 7.99 0.14 -21.80
C SER A 297 8.07 1.54 -21.16
N PRO A 298 7.29 2.54 -21.65
CA PRO A 298 7.27 3.88 -21.06
C PRO A 298 6.98 3.87 -19.55
N MET A 299 6.07 2.99 -19.12
CA MET A 299 5.72 2.78 -17.72
C MET A 299 6.88 2.23 -16.89
N GLU A 300 7.60 1.23 -17.41
CA GLU A 300 8.79 0.66 -16.75
C GLU A 300 9.91 1.70 -16.65
N GLN A 301 10.13 2.49 -17.70
CA GLN A 301 11.11 3.58 -17.69
C GLN A 301 10.74 4.64 -16.66
N GLN A 302 9.46 5.01 -16.57
CA GLN A 302 8.98 5.93 -15.54
C GLN A 302 9.24 5.38 -14.13
N ALA A 303 8.93 4.10 -13.89
CA ALA A 303 9.18 3.46 -12.59
C ALA A 303 10.67 3.43 -12.24
N LEU A 304 11.54 3.14 -13.20
CA LEU A 304 12.99 3.14 -13.03
C LEU A 304 13.51 4.54 -12.67
N ASN A 305 13.05 5.57 -13.40
CA ASN A 305 13.44 6.97 -13.14
C ASN A 305 12.97 7.44 -11.76
N MET A 306 11.75 7.07 -11.35
CA MET A 306 11.23 7.37 -10.01
C MET A 306 12.02 6.65 -8.92
N TRP A 307 12.43 5.41 -9.17
CA TRP A 307 13.26 4.65 -8.23
C TRP A 307 14.64 5.28 -8.07
N GLU A 308 15.29 5.66 -9.17
CA GLU A 308 16.56 6.37 -9.17
C GLU A 308 16.48 7.71 -8.45
N HIS A 309 15.43 8.49 -8.73
CA HIS A 309 15.17 9.74 -8.03
C HIS A 309 15.05 9.52 -6.52
N CYS A 310 14.19 8.60 -6.07
CA CYS A 310 14.02 8.34 -4.64
C CYS A 310 15.32 7.90 -3.97
N LEU A 311 16.07 6.95 -4.55
CA LEU A 311 17.30 6.48 -3.92
C LEU A 311 18.41 7.54 -3.90
N THR A 312 18.52 8.34 -4.96
CA THR A 312 19.49 9.45 -5.01
C THR A 312 19.14 10.51 -3.97
N THR A 313 17.86 10.86 -3.84
CA THR A 313 17.39 11.82 -2.85
C THR A 313 17.55 11.28 -1.42
N ILE A 314 17.24 10.01 -1.17
CA ILE A 314 17.45 9.37 0.16
C ILE A 314 18.93 9.34 0.54
N ALA A 315 19.83 9.14 -0.42
CA ALA A 315 21.27 9.16 -0.18
C ALA A 315 21.80 10.54 0.24
N ASP A 316 21.16 11.62 -0.21
CA ASP A 316 21.48 13.00 0.16
C ASP A 316 20.74 13.44 1.43
N ASP A 317 19.40 13.41 1.41
CA ASP A 317 18.53 13.66 2.55
C ASP A 317 17.13 13.04 2.31
N PRO A 318 16.73 11.99 3.06
CA PRO A 318 15.42 11.36 2.92
C PRO A 318 14.24 12.34 3.07
N LEU A 319 14.42 13.41 3.85
CA LEU A 319 13.35 14.37 4.13
C LEU A 319 13.05 15.32 2.96
N LYS A 320 13.80 15.26 1.86
CA LYS A 320 13.53 16.03 0.63
C LYS A 320 12.45 15.41 -0.26
N LEU A 321 11.99 14.19 0.03
CA LEU A 321 10.88 13.54 -0.69
C LEU A 321 9.51 13.96 -0.12
N ASP A 322 9.34 15.25 0.17
CA ASP A 322 8.22 15.81 0.93
C ASP A 322 6.94 16.02 0.10
N THR A 323 6.96 15.66 -1.18
CA THR A 323 5.79 15.65 -2.08
C THR A 323 5.49 14.26 -2.63
N GLU A 324 6.45 13.33 -2.62
CA GLU A 324 6.34 12.00 -3.23
C GLU A 324 6.04 10.89 -2.21
N VAL A 325 6.74 10.85 -1.07
CA VAL A 325 6.75 9.68 -0.18
C VAL A 325 5.89 9.92 1.06
N ASP A 326 4.89 9.06 1.29
CA ASP A 326 3.88 9.23 2.35
C ASP A 326 4.47 9.45 3.74
N TRP A 327 5.46 8.64 4.15
CA TRP A 327 6.05 8.79 5.49
C TRP A 327 6.79 10.14 5.64
N VAL A 328 7.35 10.68 4.58
CA VAL A 328 8.06 11.98 4.58
C VAL A 328 7.06 13.14 4.58
N ILE A 329 6.06 13.10 3.70
CA ILE A 329 4.97 14.09 3.65
C ILE A 329 4.33 14.22 5.04
N LYS A 330 4.01 13.08 5.65
CA LYS A 330 3.37 13.05 6.97
C LYS A 330 4.32 13.45 8.09
N TYR A 331 5.61 13.09 8.01
CA TYR A 331 6.61 13.54 8.97
C TYR A 331 6.67 15.07 9.03
N HIS A 332 6.78 15.74 7.87
CA HIS A 332 6.77 17.20 7.80
C HIS A 332 5.47 17.81 8.33
N LEU A 333 4.33 17.20 8.02
CA LEU A 333 3.03 17.63 8.55
C LEU A 333 3.00 17.59 10.08
N ILE A 334 3.46 16.49 10.68
CA ILE A 334 3.50 16.29 12.13
C ILE A 334 4.51 17.24 12.78
N GLU A 335 5.75 17.30 12.28
CA GLU A 335 6.79 18.16 12.85
C GLU A 335 6.41 19.64 12.78
N LYS A 336 5.82 20.10 11.67
CA LYS A 336 5.34 21.47 11.54
C LYS A 336 4.22 21.78 12.54
N TYR A 337 3.30 20.83 12.77
CA TYR A 337 2.25 21.00 13.77
C TYR A 337 2.80 21.02 15.20
N ARG A 338 3.75 20.11 15.50
CA ARG A 338 4.43 20.03 16.80
C ARG A 338 5.20 21.31 17.11
N ALA A 339 6.01 21.79 16.17
CA ALA A 339 6.78 23.02 16.33
C ALA A 339 5.88 24.25 16.53
N ARG A 340 4.77 24.35 15.78
CA ARG A 340 3.84 25.48 15.90
C ARG A 340 3.11 25.53 17.24
N ASN A 341 2.87 24.37 17.86
CA ASN A 341 2.05 24.26 19.07
C ASN A 341 2.86 23.84 20.31
N ASP A 342 4.19 23.77 20.20
CA ASP A 342 5.12 23.32 21.24
C ASP A 342 4.74 21.94 21.84
N LEU A 343 4.59 20.94 20.98
CA LEU A 343 4.10 19.61 21.37
C LEU A 343 5.16 18.52 21.36
N PRO A 344 5.27 17.71 22.43
CA PRO A 344 6.05 16.48 22.39
C PRO A 344 5.38 15.46 21.45
N MET A 345 6.16 14.50 20.94
CA MET A 345 5.64 13.40 20.10
C MET A 345 4.57 12.56 20.83
N THR A 346 4.59 12.54 22.16
CA THR A 346 3.65 11.81 23.01
C THR A 346 2.29 12.50 23.18
N ASP A 347 2.14 13.75 22.72
CA ASP A 347 0.86 14.46 22.83
C ASP A 347 -0.22 13.76 22.01
N ALA A 348 -1.43 13.60 22.57
CA ALA A 348 -2.54 12.86 21.94
C ALA A 348 -2.99 13.44 20.59
N ARG A 349 -2.67 14.70 20.27
CA ARG A 349 -2.94 15.30 18.96
C ARG A 349 -2.04 14.76 17.85
N VAL A 350 -0.84 14.31 18.19
CA VAL A 350 0.13 13.78 17.21
C VAL A 350 -0.36 12.47 16.57
N PRO A 351 -0.75 11.41 17.32
CA PRO A 351 -1.31 10.20 16.72
C PRO A 351 -2.68 10.46 16.04
N LEU A 352 -3.41 11.51 16.43
CA LEU A 352 -4.62 11.92 15.70
C LEU A 352 -4.29 12.45 14.30
N ILE A 353 -3.24 13.27 14.16
CA ILE A 353 -2.76 13.73 12.84
C ILE A 353 -2.27 12.55 12.01
N ASP A 354 -1.54 11.61 12.63
CA ASP A 354 -1.10 10.37 11.97
C ASP A 354 -2.28 9.60 11.36
N LEU A 355 -3.37 9.47 12.10
CA LEU A 355 -4.59 8.81 11.62
C LEU A 355 -5.34 9.65 10.55
N GLN A 356 -5.51 10.95 10.78
CA GLN A 356 -6.23 11.87 9.88
C GLN A 356 -5.55 12.08 8.53
N TYR A 357 -4.25 11.80 8.42
CA TYR A 357 -3.55 11.75 7.14
C TYR A 357 -4.20 10.75 6.18
N HIS A 358 -4.68 9.63 6.69
CA HIS A 358 -5.20 8.51 5.90
C HIS A 358 -6.71 8.52 5.69
N ASP A 359 -7.39 9.54 6.17
CA ASP A 359 -8.83 9.68 5.96
C ASP A 359 -9.14 9.92 4.48
N ILE A 360 -9.99 9.07 3.90
CA ILE A 360 -10.24 9.09 2.46
C ILE A 360 -11.21 10.19 2.02
N ASN A 361 -11.89 10.84 2.97
CA ASN A 361 -12.78 11.95 2.67
C ASN A 361 -11.96 13.15 2.16
N ARG A 362 -12.26 13.62 0.95
CA ARG A 362 -11.46 14.66 0.27
C ARG A 362 -11.56 16.04 0.89
N ASP A 363 -12.57 16.31 1.70
CA ASP A 363 -12.76 17.62 2.34
C ASP A 363 -12.15 17.68 3.74
N ARG A 364 -12.04 16.52 4.40
CA ARG A 364 -11.54 16.39 5.78
C ARG A 364 -10.11 15.85 5.86
N GLY A 365 -9.77 14.83 5.07
CA GLY A 365 -8.51 14.11 5.14
C GLY A 365 -7.29 14.96 4.84
N LEU A 366 -6.26 14.86 5.69
CA LEU A 366 -5.12 15.79 5.63
C LEU A 366 -4.31 15.62 4.35
N PHE A 367 -4.13 14.38 3.85
CA PHE A 367 -3.49 14.13 2.56
C PHE A 367 -4.20 14.88 1.42
N TYR A 368 -5.53 14.76 1.32
CA TYR A 368 -6.30 15.42 0.27
C TYR A 368 -6.30 16.94 0.38
N ARG A 369 -6.18 17.49 1.59
CA ARG A 369 -5.98 18.95 1.78
C ARG A 369 -4.60 19.42 1.33
N LEU A 370 -3.56 18.57 1.43
CA LEU A 370 -2.24 18.84 0.85
C LEU A 370 -2.29 18.75 -0.68
N GLN A 371 -2.94 17.72 -1.21
CA GLN A 371 -3.13 17.54 -2.66
C GLN A 371 -3.85 18.73 -3.31
N LYS A 372 -4.95 19.22 -2.70
CA LYS A 372 -5.67 20.41 -3.18
C LYS A 372 -4.81 21.68 -3.22
N LYS A 373 -3.70 21.72 -2.48
CA LYS A 373 -2.74 22.85 -2.45
C LYS A 373 -1.54 22.62 -3.38
N GLY A 374 -1.48 21.52 -4.11
CA GLY A 374 -0.33 21.16 -4.95
C GLY A 374 0.92 20.83 -4.14
N LEU A 375 0.76 20.31 -2.92
CA LEU A 375 1.87 19.93 -2.03
C LEU A 375 2.19 18.43 -2.06
N VAL A 376 1.60 17.68 -3.01
CA VAL A 376 1.93 16.27 -3.26
C VAL A 376 1.95 16.03 -4.75
N GLU A 377 2.84 15.16 -5.20
CA GLU A 377 2.95 14.75 -6.58
C GLU A 377 1.77 13.86 -6.99
N ARG A 378 1.42 13.93 -8.28
CA ARG A 378 0.30 13.18 -8.87
C ARG A 378 0.75 12.38 -10.07
N ILE A 379 0.18 11.18 -10.20
CA ILE A 379 0.36 10.28 -11.35
C ILE A 379 -0.89 10.31 -12.23
N CYS A 380 -2.07 10.39 -11.61
CA CYS A 380 -3.35 10.38 -12.29
C CYS A 380 -4.02 11.75 -12.23
N THR A 381 -4.80 12.06 -13.25
CA THR A 381 -5.74 13.19 -13.25
C THR A 381 -7.05 12.79 -12.56
N ASP A 382 -7.82 13.78 -12.09
CA ASP A 382 -9.14 13.52 -11.52
C ASP A 382 -10.11 12.89 -12.54
N ALA A 383 -9.95 13.21 -13.82
CA ALA A 383 -10.73 12.62 -14.90
C ALA A 383 -10.44 11.12 -15.08
N GLN A 384 -9.17 10.70 -15.00
CA GLN A 384 -8.79 9.29 -15.07
C GLN A 384 -9.34 8.51 -13.86
N ILE A 385 -9.23 9.07 -12.66
CA ILE A 385 -9.78 8.44 -11.44
C ILE A 385 -11.30 8.33 -11.54
N ALA A 386 -11.99 9.39 -11.99
CA ALA A 386 -13.44 9.37 -12.17
C ALA A 386 -13.87 8.32 -13.22
N ALA A 387 -13.16 8.22 -14.34
CA ALA A 387 -13.45 7.20 -15.35
C ALA A 387 -13.28 5.77 -14.78
N ALA A 388 -12.24 5.53 -13.98
CA ALA A 388 -11.95 4.24 -13.35
C ALA A 388 -12.99 3.80 -12.29
N VAL A 389 -13.86 4.71 -11.81
CA VAL A 389 -14.99 4.35 -10.94
C VAL A 389 -16.01 3.50 -11.68
N ASP A 390 -16.24 3.79 -12.96
CA ASP A 390 -17.33 3.19 -13.75
C ASP A 390 -16.81 2.25 -14.85
N THR A 391 -15.62 2.52 -15.39
CA THR A 391 -15.08 1.83 -16.56
C THR A 391 -13.96 0.87 -16.15
N PRO A 392 -14.03 -0.43 -16.48
CA PRO A 392 -12.96 -1.37 -16.19
C PRO A 392 -11.72 -1.15 -17.10
N PRO A 393 -10.56 -1.72 -16.74
CA PRO A 393 -9.42 -1.85 -17.65
C PRO A 393 -9.82 -2.52 -18.96
N GLN A 394 -9.51 -1.86 -20.08
CA GLN A 394 -9.97 -2.31 -21.42
C GLN A 394 -9.07 -3.40 -22.03
N THR A 395 -7.86 -3.56 -21.50
CA THR A 395 -6.80 -4.43 -22.00
C THR A 395 -6.76 -5.79 -21.31
N THR A 396 -7.49 -5.95 -20.19
CA THR A 396 -7.50 -7.16 -19.37
C THR A 396 -8.86 -7.86 -19.38
N ARG A 397 -8.97 -8.99 -18.67
CA ARG A 397 -10.25 -9.69 -18.50
C ARG A 397 -11.29 -8.88 -17.72
N ALA A 398 -10.88 -7.83 -17.01
CA ALA A 398 -11.79 -6.99 -16.26
C ALA A 398 -12.82 -6.32 -17.17
N ARG A 399 -12.46 -6.00 -18.43
CA ARG A 399 -13.41 -5.52 -19.45
C ARG A 399 -14.62 -6.44 -19.60
N LEU A 400 -14.36 -7.73 -19.82
CA LEU A 400 -15.42 -8.73 -20.01
C LEU A 400 -16.28 -8.90 -18.76
N ARG A 401 -15.67 -8.78 -17.57
CA ARG A 401 -16.41 -8.80 -16.30
C ARG A 401 -17.33 -7.58 -16.18
N GLY A 402 -16.83 -6.40 -16.49
CA GLY A 402 -17.60 -5.16 -16.42
C GLY A 402 -18.73 -5.11 -17.45
N GLU A 403 -18.54 -5.65 -18.65
CA GLU A 403 -19.62 -5.76 -19.67
C GLU A 403 -20.73 -6.72 -19.27
N PHE A 404 -20.43 -7.70 -18.41
CA PHE A 404 -21.39 -8.70 -17.94
C PHE A 404 -22.26 -8.20 -16.78
N ILE A 405 -21.70 -7.36 -15.90
CA ILE A 405 -22.37 -6.78 -14.72
C ILE A 405 -23.26 -5.62 -15.17
#